data_AF-A0A6G1BDQ5-F1
#
_entry.id   AF-A0A6G1BDQ5-F1
#
_cell.length_a   1.000
_cell.length_b   1.000
_cell.length_c   1.000
_cell.angle_alpha   90.00
_cell.angle_beta   90.00
_cell.angle_gamma   90.00
#
_symmetry.space_group_name_H-M   'P 1'
#
loop_
_entity.id
_entity.type
_entity.pdbx_description
1 polymer ?
#
loop_
_entity_poly.entity_id
_entity_poly.type
_entity_poly.pdbx_seq_one_letter_code
_entity_poly.pdbx_strand_id
1 'polypeptide(L)'
;RLKYIQTKSGKLDNKVKRIGPHIEIFQVFREKAKLINTKKIVKMITIMQAYVRGWLERRRYQRIMTKALHHGPNLRAVINLYHRLIHRVKYRLGLWRTRQIINFVELEEWMDRKKFYETMFAKREDWQGLERSELLKFFNDCGHFPTQQQIDEVWDLVHKKDHDRYSQLLKKYNAIEMLFTLYPPQGAHVHKNIRLRSTWLRPIVNGEEGYKYIVSGHPILKRANIRIVGKLVCRSIRERKMRHLSKEVE
;
A
#
# COMPACT_ATOMS: atom_id res chain seq x y z
N ARG A 1 10.51 39.11 -70.58
CA ARG A 1 10.51 39.65 -69.19
C ARG A 1 9.67 38.73 -68.31
N LEU A 2 10.30 37.79 -67.58
CA LEU A 2 9.60 36.91 -66.62
C LEU A 2 9.82 37.46 -65.21
N LYS A 3 8.73 37.89 -64.55
CA LYS A 3 8.75 38.32 -63.15
C LYS A 3 8.87 37.09 -62.24
N TYR A 4 9.99 36.98 -61.52
CA TYR A 4 10.23 35.92 -60.55
C TYR A 4 9.34 36.14 -59.32
N ILE A 5 8.47 35.17 -59.02
CA ILE A 5 7.61 35.18 -57.84
C ILE A 5 8.49 34.83 -56.62
N GLN A 6 8.80 35.84 -55.80
CA GLN A 6 9.49 35.64 -54.53
C GLN A 6 8.65 34.78 -53.58
N THR A 7 9.10 33.56 -53.34
CA THR A 7 8.63 32.67 -52.28
C THR A 7 8.79 33.34 -50.91
N LYS A 8 7.79 33.17 -50.02
CA LYS A 8 7.68 33.84 -48.72
C LYS A 8 8.89 33.63 -47.78
N SER A 9 9.76 32.65 -48.03
CA SER A 9 11.00 32.41 -47.27
C SER A 9 12.02 33.54 -47.44
N GLY A 10 12.18 34.09 -48.65
CA GLY A 10 13.17 35.14 -48.91
C GLY A 10 12.89 36.48 -48.21
N LYS A 11 11.64 36.74 -47.82
CA LYS A 11 11.26 37.98 -47.11
C LYS A 11 11.67 37.98 -45.63
N LEU A 12 11.86 36.81 -45.00
CA LEU A 12 12.31 36.71 -43.61
C LEU A 12 13.84 36.88 -43.51
N ASP A 13 14.59 36.29 -44.44
CA ASP A 13 16.06 36.39 -44.45
C ASP A 13 16.54 37.83 -44.64
N ASN A 14 15.84 38.63 -45.46
CA ASN A 14 16.17 40.04 -45.64
C ASN A 14 15.86 40.92 -44.41
N LYS A 15 14.95 40.48 -43.51
CA LYS A 15 14.69 41.19 -42.24
C LYS A 15 15.72 40.86 -41.18
N VAL A 16 16.23 39.62 -41.16
CA VAL A 16 17.24 39.17 -40.19
C VAL A 16 18.58 39.86 -40.43
N LYS A 17 18.96 40.10 -41.69
CA LYS A 17 20.17 40.86 -42.07
C LYS A 17 20.20 42.33 -41.63
N ARG A 18 19.05 42.90 -41.24
CA ARG A 18 18.91 44.31 -40.84
C ARG A 18 19.11 44.55 -39.34
N ILE A 19 19.15 43.47 -38.55
CA ILE A 19 19.45 43.50 -37.13
C ILE A 19 20.98 43.48 -37.02
N GLY A 20 21.60 44.43 -36.33
CA GLY A 20 23.05 44.68 -36.30
C GLY A 20 23.93 43.51 -35.78
N PRO A 21 25.08 43.78 -35.14
CA PRO A 21 26.25 42.88 -35.03
C PRO A 21 26.09 41.62 -34.14
N HIS A 22 24.87 41.10 -34.00
CA HIS A 22 24.51 39.94 -33.19
C HIS A 22 23.70 38.89 -33.98
N ILE A 23 23.74 38.92 -35.32
CA ILE A 23 23.13 37.89 -36.18
C ILE A 23 23.69 36.49 -35.88
N GLU A 24 24.99 36.39 -35.60
CA GLU A 24 25.65 35.13 -35.25
C GLU A 24 25.09 34.57 -33.94
N ILE A 25 24.91 35.42 -32.93
CA ILE A 25 24.29 35.05 -31.66
C ILE A 25 22.83 34.61 -31.89
N PHE A 26 22.07 35.38 -32.68
CA PHE A 26 20.67 35.07 -32.99
C PHE A 26 20.51 33.74 -33.76
N GLN A 27 21.45 33.42 -34.66
CA GLN A 27 21.49 32.14 -35.38
C GLN A 27 21.84 30.97 -34.46
N VAL A 28 22.84 31.10 -33.59
CA VAL A 28 23.23 30.08 -32.60
C VAL A 28 22.07 29.72 -31.66
N PHE A 29 21.25 30.69 -31.24
CA PHE A 29 20.05 30.41 -30.42
C PHE A 29 18.88 29.81 -31.23
N ARG A 30 18.85 29.97 -32.55
CA ARG A 30 17.83 29.41 -33.45
C ARG A 30 18.19 27.99 -33.93
N GLU A 31 19.49 27.69 -34.05
CA GLU A 31 20.05 26.39 -34.41
C GLU A 31 19.92 25.34 -33.31
N LYS A 32 19.64 25.75 -32.06
CA LYS A 32 19.05 24.86 -31.06
C LYS A 32 17.67 24.46 -31.55
N ALA A 33 17.66 23.39 -32.35
CA ALA A 33 16.50 22.83 -33.02
C ALA A 33 15.29 22.91 -32.10
N LYS A 34 14.37 23.83 -32.41
CA LYS A 34 12.98 23.63 -32.01
C LYS A 34 12.65 22.26 -32.58
N LEU A 35 12.55 21.24 -31.72
CA LEU A 35 12.01 19.93 -32.09
C LEU A 35 10.76 20.26 -32.89
N ILE A 36 10.82 20.05 -34.21
CA ILE A 36 9.72 20.41 -35.08
C ILE A 36 8.67 19.35 -34.75
N ASN A 37 7.85 19.61 -33.73
CA ASN A 37 6.73 18.79 -33.31
C ASN A 37 5.67 18.88 -34.41
N THR A 38 5.98 18.26 -35.54
CA THR A 38 5.03 18.07 -36.62
C THR A 38 3.89 17.22 -36.07
N LYS A 39 2.66 17.48 -36.51
CA LYS A 39 1.50 16.67 -36.15
C LYS A 39 1.74 15.17 -36.39
N LYS A 40 2.60 14.83 -37.37
CA LYS A 40 3.04 13.45 -37.67
C LYS A 40 3.89 12.83 -36.55
N ILE A 41 4.88 13.55 -36.01
CA ILE A 41 5.72 13.08 -34.90
C ILE A 41 4.88 12.89 -33.63
N VAL A 42 4.01 13.85 -33.30
CA VAL A 42 3.11 13.72 -32.14
C VAL A 42 2.19 12.51 -32.31
N LYS A 43 1.61 12.30 -33.49
CA LYS A 43 0.76 11.13 -33.78
C LYS A 43 1.53 9.81 -33.64
N MET A 44 2.76 9.74 -34.13
CA MET A 44 3.63 8.58 -33.99
C MET A 44 3.93 8.26 -32.51
N ILE A 45 4.30 9.28 -31.73
CA ILE A 45 4.54 9.14 -30.28
C ILE A 45 3.28 8.64 -29.58
N THR A 46 2.11 9.20 -29.88
CA THR A 46 0.84 8.76 -29.27
C THR A 46 0.52 7.29 -29.59
N ILE A 47 0.73 6.86 -30.84
CA ILE A 47 0.52 5.45 -31.24
C ILE A 47 1.50 4.53 -30.50
N MET A 48 2.79 4.90 -30.47
CA MET A 48 3.81 4.11 -29.78
C MET A 48 3.52 4.00 -28.28
N GLN A 49 3.16 5.12 -27.64
CA GLN A 49 2.80 5.10 -26.22
C GLN A 49 1.53 4.29 -25.96
N ALA A 50 0.51 4.37 -26.83
CA ALA A 50 -0.71 3.56 -26.70
C ALA A 50 -0.40 2.06 -26.83
N TYR A 51 0.48 1.69 -27.77
CA TYR A 51 0.93 0.31 -27.94
C TYR A 51 1.65 -0.20 -26.68
N VAL A 52 2.62 0.56 -26.16
CA VAL A 52 3.39 0.20 -24.96
C VAL A 52 2.47 0.10 -23.73
N ARG A 53 1.58 1.09 -23.51
CA ARG A 53 0.60 1.06 -22.41
C ARG A 53 -0.31 -0.16 -22.51
N GLY A 54 -0.83 -0.45 -23.70
CA GLY A 54 -1.66 -1.63 -23.93
C GLY A 54 -0.91 -2.96 -23.70
N TRP A 55 0.36 -3.02 -24.10
CA TRP A 55 1.20 -4.21 -23.85
C TRP A 55 1.46 -4.42 -22.36
N LEU A 56 1.73 -3.36 -21.60
CA LEU A 56 1.90 -3.42 -20.15
C LEU A 56 0.63 -3.91 -19.44
N GLU A 57 -0.54 -3.38 -19.81
CA GLU A 57 -1.82 -3.81 -19.23
C GLU A 57 -2.15 -5.28 -19.56
N ARG A 58 -1.91 -5.73 -20.80
CA ARG A 58 -2.06 -7.15 -21.15
C ARG A 58 -1.12 -8.04 -20.35
N ARG A 59 0.15 -7.64 -20.21
CA ARG A 59 1.14 -8.41 -19.43
C ARG A 59 0.77 -8.46 -17.95
N ARG A 60 0.23 -7.37 -17.40
CA ARG A 60 -0.28 -7.30 -16.04
C ARG A 60 -1.49 -8.21 -15.84
N TYR A 61 -2.46 -8.17 -16.75
CA TYR A 61 -3.64 -9.03 -16.71
C TYR A 61 -3.27 -10.52 -16.78
N GLN A 62 -2.35 -10.90 -17.67
CA GLN A 62 -1.85 -12.27 -17.77
C GLN A 62 -1.19 -12.74 -16.46
N ARG A 63 -0.35 -11.89 -15.85
CA ARG A 63 0.26 -12.18 -14.54
C ARG A 63 -0.80 -12.47 -13.47
N ILE A 64 -1.84 -11.63 -13.41
CA ILE A 64 -2.94 -11.79 -12.44
C ILE A 64 -3.70 -13.08 -12.70
N MET A 65 -3.98 -13.43 -13.96
CA MET A 65 -4.60 -14.70 -14.31
C MET A 65 -3.76 -15.89 -13.85
N THR A 66 -2.45 -15.88 -14.12
CA THR A 66 -1.54 -16.95 -13.67
C THR A 66 -1.50 -17.06 -12.15
N LYS A 67 -1.48 -15.94 -11.42
CA LYS A 67 -1.55 -15.94 -9.95
C LYS A 67 -2.89 -16.49 -9.44
N ALA A 68 -4.00 -16.08 -10.05
CA ALA A 68 -5.33 -16.53 -9.67
C ALA A 68 -5.51 -18.05 -9.76
N LEU A 69 -4.88 -18.72 -10.73
CA LEU A 69 -4.93 -20.18 -10.87
C LEU A 69 -4.40 -20.94 -9.63
N HIS A 70 -3.55 -20.33 -8.81
CA HIS A 70 -3.08 -20.93 -7.56
C HIS A 70 -4.13 -20.93 -6.45
N HIS A 71 -5.19 -20.12 -6.59
CA HIS A 71 -6.20 -19.91 -5.55
C HIS A 71 -7.58 -20.43 -5.95
N GLY A 72 -7.84 -20.66 -7.23
CA GLY A 72 -9.11 -21.16 -7.73
C GLY A 72 -9.06 -21.51 -9.22
N PRO A 73 -10.15 -22.08 -9.77
CA PRO A 73 -10.17 -22.60 -11.14
C PRO A 73 -10.13 -21.51 -12.22
N ASN A 74 -10.62 -20.30 -11.92
CA ASN A 74 -10.61 -19.18 -12.84
C ASN A 74 -10.57 -17.84 -12.09
N LEU A 75 -10.20 -16.76 -12.80
CA LEU A 75 -10.09 -15.42 -12.21
C LEU A 75 -11.42 -14.94 -11.61
N ARG A 76 -12.56 -15.27 -12.23
CA ARG A 76 -13.89 -14.88 -11.73
C ARG A 76 -14.21 -15.51 -10.38
N ALA A 77 -13.87 -16.79 -10.19
CA ALA A 77 -14.04 -17.50 -8.93
C ALA A 77 -13.16 -16.88 -7.83
N VAL A 78 -11.92 -16.52 -8.17
CA VAL A 78 -11.00 -15.84 -7.23
C VAL A 78 -11.50 -14.45 -6.85
N ILE A 79 -12.00 -13.67 -7.81
CA ILE A 79 -12.66 -12.38 -7.55
C ILE A 79 -13.86 -12.56 -6.60
N ASN A 80 -14.68 -13.60 -6.82
CA ASN A 80 -15.82 -13.88 -5.94
C ASN A 80 -15.38 -14.28 -4.53
N LEU A 81 -14.30 -15.05 -4.38
CA LEU A 81 -13.70 -15.38 -3.08
C LEU A 81 -13.22 -14.12 -2.37
N TYR A 82 -12.52 -13.25 -3.09
CA TYR A 82 -12.05 -11.96 -2.59
C TYR A 82 -13.23 -11.08 -2.13
N HIS A 83 -14.26 -10.90 -2.95
CA HIS A 83 -15.46 -10.14 -2.59
C HIS A 83 -16.14 -10.68 -1.32
N ARG A 84 -16.31 -12.00 -1.22
CA ARG A 84 -16.91 -12.63 -0.04
C ARG A 84 -16.06 -12.38 1.20
N LEU A 85 -14.74 -12.47 1.09
CA LEU A 85 -13.84 -12.15 2.19
C LEU A 85 -13.97 -10.69 2.62
N ILE A 86 -13.88 -9.73 1.69
CA ILE A 86 -13.99 -8.31 2.02
C ILE A 86 -15.35 -8.01 2.65
N HIS A 87 -16.42 -8.57 2.10
CA HIS A 87 -17.75 -8.43 2.67
C HIS A 87 -17.79 -8.92 4.13
N ARG A 88 -17.26 -10.12 4.41
CA ARG A 88 -17.21 -10.67 5.78
C ARG A 88 -16.35 -9.80 6.71
N VAL A 89 -15.18 -9.37 6.27
CA VAL A 89 -14.29 -8.51 7.05
C VAL A 89 -14.96 -7.17 7.35
N LYS A 90 -15.52 -6.50 6.34
CA LYS A 90 -16.27 -5.23 6.52
C LYS A 90 -17.45 -5.40 7.47
N TYR A 91 -18.24 -6.46 7.31
CA TYR A 91 -19.37 -6.76 8.17
C TYR A 91 -18.94 -6.98 9.62
N ARG A 92 -17.88 -7.77 9.87
CA ARG A 92 -17.30 -7.99 11.20
C ARG A 92 -16.77 -6.70 11.84
N LEU A 93 -16.29 -5.76 11.02
CA LEU A 93 -15.84 -4.44 11.45
C LEU A 93 -16.97 -3.41 11.57
N GLY A 94 -18.23 -3.79 11.34
CA GLY A 94 -19.39 -2.90 11.44
C GLY A 94 -19.54 -1.90 10.29
N LEU A 95 -18.89 -2.15 9.15
CA LEU A 95 -18.95 -1.29 7.97
C LEU A 95 -20.12 -1.70 7.07
N TRP A 96 -21.15 -0.85 7.00
CA TRP A 96 -22.40 -1.11 6.26
C TRP A 96 -22.28 -0.94 4.73
N ARG A 97 -21.30 -0.18 4.24
CA ARG A 97 -21.06 0.01 2.80
C ARG A 97 -20.11 -1.07 2.26
N THR A 98 -20.68 -2.13 1.70
CA THR A 98 -19.92 -3.29 1.20
C THR A 98 -19.63 -3.25 -0.30
N ARG A 99 -20.23 -2.32 -1.06
CA ARG A 99 -19.90 -2.15 -2.49
C ARG A 99 -18.42 -1.76 -2.63
N GLN A 100 -17.70 -2.52 -3.44
CA GLN A 100 -16.29 -2.32 -3.70
C GLN A 100 -16.05 -2.36 -5.20
N ILE A 101 -15.20 -1.45 -5.68
CA ILE A 101 -14.68 -1.47 -7.04
C ILE A 101 -13.45 -2.36 -7.01
N ILE A 102 -13.37 -3.34 -7.91
CA ILE A 102 -12.21 -4.23 -7.98
C ILE A 102 -11.03 -3.43 -8.52
N ASN A 103 -9.99 -3.31 -7.71
CA ASN A 103 -8.69 -2.87 -8.18
C ASN A 103 -7.76 -4.09 -8.30
N PHE A 104 -7.17 -4.27 -9.47
CA PHE A 104 -6.25 -5.36 -9.73
C PHE A 104 -4.99 -5.33 -8.85
N VAL A 105 -4.53 -4.15 -8.41
CA VAL A 105 -3.41 -4.06 -7.44
C VAL A 105 -3.80 -4.69 -6.11
N GLU A 106 -4.99 -4.34 -5.60
CA GLU A 106 -5.48 -4.81 -4.30
C GLU A 106 -5.80 -6.30 -4.32
N LEU A 107 -6.32 -6.81 -5.45
CA LEU A 107 -6.53 -8.24 -5.64
C LEU A 107 -5.19 -8.99 -5.64
N GLU A 108 -4.17 -8.47 -6.33
CA GLU A 108 -2.84 -9.07 -6.35
C GLU A 108 -2.19 -9.07 -4.96
N GLU A 109 -2.28 -7.96 -4.22
CA GLU A 109 -1.83 -7.87 -2.82
C GLU A 109 -2.49 -8.93 -1.94
N TRP A 110 -3.82 -9.08 -2.05
CA TRP A 110 -4.54 -10.10 -1.31
C TRP A 110 -4.13 -11.52 -1.68
N MET A 111 -3.97 -11.83 -2.97
CA MET A 111 -3.53 -13.17 -3.42
C MET A 111 -2.14 -13.51 -2.88
N ASP A 112 -1.20 -12.57 -2.98
CA ASP A 112 0.17 -12.76 -2.50
C ASP A 112 0.19 -12.98 -0.98
N ARG A 113 -0.56 -12.17 -0.21
CA ARG A 113 -0.71 -12.35 1.24
C ARG A 113 -1.38 -13.67 1.60
N LYS A 114 -2.46 -14.04 0.91
CA LYS A 114 -3.15 -15.31 1.13
C LYS A 114 -2.20 -16.49 0.91
N LYS A 115 -1.46 -16.51 -0.20
CA LYS A 115 -0.48 -17.56 -0.50
C LYS A 115 0.59 -17.64 0.59
N PHE A 116 1.09 -16.50 1.04
CA PHE A 116 2.09 -16.41 2.09
C PHE A 116 1.57 -16.99 3.41
N TYR A 117 0.37 -16.61 3.85
CA TYR A 117 -0.24 -17.15 5.07
C TYR A 117 -0.53 -18.64 4.97
N GLU A 118 -1.02 -19.13 3.83
CA GLU A 118 -1.21 -20.57 3.59
C GLU A 118 0.11 -21.33 3.71
N THR A 119 1.20 -20.76 3.20
CA THR A 119 2.53 -21.36 3.28
C THR A 119 3.07 -21.37 4.71
N MET A 120 2.90 -20.28 5.47
CA MET A 120 3.32 -20.23 6.87
C MET A 120 2.48 -21.15 7.77
N PHE A 121 1.19 -21.30 7.45
CA PHE A 121 0.33 -22.23 8.16
C PHE A 121 0.77 -23.68 7.91
N ALA A 122 1.04 -24.05 6.66
CA ALA A 122 1.51 -25.38 6.30
C ALA A 122 2.87 -25.75 6.92
N LYS A 123 3.68 -24.78 7.34
CA LYS A 123 4.94 -25.05 8.06
C LYS A 123 4.73 -25.41 9.54
N ARG A 124 3.59 -25.03 10.13
CA ARG A 124 3.27 -25.21 11.55
C ARG A 124 2.17 -26.23 11.81
N GLU A 125 1.37 -26.53 10.80
CA GLU A 125 0.29 -27.51 10.91
C GLU A 125 0.88 -28.91 11.15
N ASP A 126 0.74 -29.40 12.38
CA ASP A 126 0.75 -30.83 12.64
C ASP A 126 -0.50 -31.44 12.00
N TRP A 127 -0.48 -32.74 11.66
CA TRP A 127 -1.50 -33.44 10.87
C TRP A 127 -2.99 -33.22 11.30
N GLN A 128 -3.25 -32.64 12.47
CA GLN A 128 -4.58 -32.40 13.04
C GLN A 128 -5.04 -30.92 12.99
N GLY A 129 -4.17 -29.95 12.69
CA GLY A 129 -4.48 -28.51 12.68
C GLY A 129 -3.63 -27.69 13.65
N LEU A 130 -3.95 -26.41 13.80
CA LEU A 130 -3.21 -25.50 14.69
C LEU A 130 -3.97 -25.29 16.00
N GLU A 131 -3.30 -25.38 17.15
CA GLU A 131 -3.95 -25.04 18.42
C GLU A 131 -4.13 -23.53 18.60
N ARG A 132 -5.13 -23.12 19.40
CA ARG A 132 -5.34 -21.71 19.77
C ARG A 132 -4.12 -21.09 20.47
N SER A 133 -3.39 -21.87 21.26
CA SER A 133 -2.16 -21.46 21.95
C SER A 133 -1.05 -21.03 20.96
N GLU A 134 -1.04 -21.60 19.77
CA GLU A 134 -0.02 -21.39 18.74
C GLU A 134 -0.36 -20.27 17.75
N LEU A 135 -1.62 -19.79 17.76
CA LEU A 135 -2.07 -18.68 16.93
C LEU A 135 -1.16 -17.45 17.01
N LEU A 136 -0.75 -17.08 18.22
CA LEU A 136 0.11 -15.92 18.42
C LEU A 136 1.47 -16.11 17.73
N LYS A 137 2.05 -17.32 17.81
CA LYS A 137 3.30 -17.65 17.13
C LYS A 137 3.12 -17.64 15.61
N PHE A 138 2.03 -18.21 15.11
CA PHE A 138 1.68 -18.19 13.69
C PHE A 138 1.52 -16.75 13.15
N PHE A 139 0.85 -15.87 13.90
CA PHE A 139 0.69 -14.47 13.50
C PHE A 139 2.03 -13.72 13.47
N ASN A 140 2.89 -13.96 14.45
CA ASN A 140 4.24 -13.40 14.49
C ASN A 140 5.09 -13.83 13.28
N ASP A 141 5.02 -15.11 12.87
CA ASP A 141 5.68 -15.60 11.66
C ASP A 141 5.14 -14.96 10.38
N CYS A 142 3.84 -14.63 10.38
CA CYS A 142 3.22 -13.87 9.30
C CYS A 142 3.64 -12.38 9.30
N GLY A 143 4.47 -11.95 10.25
CA GLY A 143 4.97 -10.59 10.38
C GLY A 143 4.03 -9.64 11.12
N HIS A 144 3.01 -10.17 11.81
CA HIS A 144 1.99 -9.42 12.53
C HIS A 144 2.08 -9.68 14.03
N PHE A 145 1.95 -8.64 14.85
CA PHE A 145 2.14 -8.73 16.30
C PHE A 145 0.90 -8.27 17.08
N PRO A 146 -0.23 -8.99 17.00
CA PRO A 146 -1.41 -8.66 17.79
C PRO A 146 -1.22 -8.96 19.29
N THR A 147 -2.11 -8.47 20.13
CA THR A 147 -2.21 -8.85 21.55
C THR A 147 -3.10 -10.07 21.71
N GLN A 148 -2.94 -10.83 22.80
CA GLN A 148 -3.81 -11.98 23.07
C GLN A 148 -5.30 -11.57 23.11
N GLN A 149 -5.60 -10.44 23.75
CA GLN A 149 -6.94 -9.87 23.78
C GLN A 149 -7.52 -9.64 22.37
N GLN A 150 -6.73 -9.12 21.43
CA GLN A 150 -7.19 -8.90 20.04
C GLN A 150 -7.47 -10.22 19.32
N ILE A 151 -6.67 -11.25 19.58
CA ILE A 151 -6.89 -12.60 19.05
C ILE A 151 -8.20 -13.15 19.58
N ASP A 152 -8.45 -13.03 20.88
CA ASP A 152 -9.65 -13.52 21.54
C ASP A 152 -10.91 -12.78 21.03
N GLU A 153 -10.85 -11.46 20.90
CA GLU A 153 -11.95 -10.66 20.35
C GLU A 153 -12.26 -11.01 18.89
N VAL A 154 -11.27 -11.40 18.09
CA VAL A 154 -11.47 -11.81 16.69
C VAL A 154 -11.92 -13.26 16.60
N TRP A 155 -11.43 -14.12 17.50
CA TRP A 155 -11.91 -15.48 17.64
C TRP A 155 -13.42 -15.50 17.82
N ASP A 156 -13.94 -14.69 18.76
CA ASP A 156 -15.38 -14.60 19.02
C ASP A 156 -16.16 -14.08 17.81
N LEU A 157 -15.61 -13.08 17.07
CA LEU A 157 -16.26 -12.59 15.86
C LEU A 157 -16.34 -13.61 14.73
N VAL A 158 -15.29 -14.43 14.56
CA VAL A 158 -15.23 -15.42 13.49
C VAL A 158 -16.11 -16.62 13.82
N HIS A 159 -16.21 -17.00 15.10
CA HIS A 159 -16.90 -18.21 15.56
C HIS A 159 -18.27 -17.97 16.23
N LYS A 160 -18.79 -16.73 16.20
CA LYS A 160 -20.01 -16.20 16.84
C LYS A 160 -21.30 -17.03 16.78
N LYS A 161 -21.37 -18.09 15.96
CA LYS A 161 -22.57 -18.93 15.76
C LYS A 161 -22.43 -20.37 16.26
N ASP A 162 -21.24 -20.84 16.63
CA ASP A 162 -20.97 -22.26 16.87
C ASP A 162 -19.93 -22.46 17.99
N HIS A 163 -20.09 -21.79 19.14
CA HIS A 163 -19.16 -21.93 20.27
C HIS A 163 -19.00 -23.39 20.76
N ASP A 164 -20.05 -24.20 20.65
CA ASP A 164 -20.07 -25.58 21.13
C ASP A 164 -19.48 -26.61 20.14
N ARG A 165 -19.16 -26.19 18.90
CA ARG A 165 -18.74 -27.10 17.81
C ARG A 165 -17.29 -26.98 17.38
N TYR A 166 -16.55 -25.97 17.84
CA TYR A 166 -15.15 -25.83 17.45
C TYR A 166 -14.23 -26.54 18.44
N SER A 167 -13.60 -27.61 17.96
CA SER A 167 -12.40 -28.18 18.55
C SER A 167 -11.35 -27.08 18.77
N GLN A 168 -10.52 -27.20 19.80
CA GLN A 168 -9.35 -26.33 20.01
C GLN A 168 -8.40 -26.29 18.79
N LEU A 169 -8.55 -27.25 17.88
CA LEU A 169 -7.87 -27.35 16.60
C LEU A 169 -8.53 -26.45 15.55
N LEU A 170 -7.70 -25.55 15.04
CA LEU A 170 -8.06 -24.48 14.14
C LEU A 170 -7.66 -24.86 12.72
N LYS A 171 -8.65 -24.91 11.82
CA LYS A 171 -8.41 -25.17 10.39
C LYS A 171 -7.78 -23.96 9.70
N LYS A 172 -6.94 -24.21 8.69
CA LYS A 172 -6.29 -23.19 7.84
C LYS A 172 -7.18 -22.01 7.45
N TYR A 173 -8.40 -22.30 6.97
CA TYR A 173 -9.35 -21.26 6.54
C TYR A 173 -9.68 -20.28 7.68
N ASN A 174 -9.98 -20.78 8.88
CA ASN A 174 -10.32 -19.94 10.02
C ASN A 174 -9.12 -19.09 10.47
N ALA A 175 -7.90 -19.62 10.46
CA ALA A 175 -6.69 -18.89 10.87
C ALA A 175 -6.43 -17.71 9.93
N ILE A 176 -6.52 -17.96 8.62
CA ILE A 176 -6.36 -16.93 7.60
C ILE A 176 -7.48 -15.89 7.67
N GLU A 177 -8.71 -16.34 7.92
CA GLU A 177 -9.88 -15.48 8.07
C GLU A 177 -9.77 -14.56 9.29
N MET A 178 -9.27 -15.07 10.42
CA MET A 178 -8.94 -14.28 11.62
C MET A 178 -7.86 -13.25 11.29
N LEU A 179 -6.81 -13.66 10.59
CA LEU A 179 -5.71 -12.78 10.23
C LEU A 179 -6.16 -11.63 9.31
N PHE A 180 -6.99 -11.92 8.29
CA PHE A 180 -7.59 -10.87 7.45
C PHE A 180 -8.64 -10.03 8.17
N THR A 181 -9.19 -10.49 9.29
CA THR A 181 -10.08 -9.67 10.13
C THR A 181 -9.28 -8.70 11.00
N LEU A 182 -8.11 -9.11 11.52
CA LEU A 182 -7.19 -8.25 12.26
C LEU A 182 -6.45 -7.27 11.34
N TYR A 183 -5.93 -7.77 10.22
CA TYR A 183 -5.10 -7.07 9.25
C TYR A 183 -5.77 -7.11 7.88
N PRO A 184 -6.83 -6.31 7.66
CA PRO A 184 -7.57 -6.29 6.41
C PRO A 184 -6.66 -6.04 5.18
N PRO A 185 -7.01 -6.63 4.03
CA PRO A 185 -6.36 -6.31 2.75
C PRO A 185 -6.70 -4.88 2.32
N GLN A 186 -5.88 -4.30 1.44
CA GLN A 186 -5.97 -2.88 1.09
C GLN A 186 -7.34 -2.48 0.54
N GLY A 187 -7.95 -3.34 -0.29
CA GLY A 187 -9.27 -3.07 -0.86
C GLY A 187 -10.44 -3.13 0.12
N ALA A 188 -10.21 -3.59 1.36
CA ALA A 188 -11.22 -3.41 2.40
C ALA A 188 -11.44 -1.90 2.73
N HIS A 189 -10.49 -1.03 2.37
CA HIS A 189 -10.53 0.42 2.59
C HIS A 189 -10.88 0.80 4.04
N VAL A 190 -10.29 0.07 4.99
CA VAL A 190 -10.46 0.33 6.41
C VAL A 190 -9.48 1.44 6.79
N HIS A 191 -9.94 2.69 6.82
CA HIS A 191 -9.08 3.88 6.98
C HIS A 191 -8.31 3.93 8.31
N LYS A 192 -8.76 3.22 9.34
CA LYS A 192 -8.01 2.90 10.57
C LYS A 192 -8.53 1.57 11.09
N ASN A 193 -7.66 0.60 11.34
CA ASN A 193 -8.06 -0.63 12.02
C ASN A 193 -8.55 -0.25 13.42
N ILE A 194 -9.87 -0.21 13.60
CA ILE A 194 -10.50 0.14 14.88
C ILE A 194 -9.94 -0.72 16.02
N ARG A 195 -9.52 -1.95 15.70
CA ARG A 195 -8.96 -2.94 16.63
C ARG A 195 -7.46 -2.80 16.91
N LEU A 196 -6.67 -2.28 15.96
CA LEU A 196 -5.23 -2.06 16.16
C LEU A 196 -5.03 -0.59 16.54
N ARG A 197 -5.18 -0.30 17.84
CA ARG A 197 -4.91 1.03 18.38
C ARG A 197 -3.41 1.19 18.62
N SER A 198 -2.84 2.24 18.05
CA SER A 198 -1.48 2.66 18.37
C SER A 198 -1.41 3.06 19.84
N THR A 199 -0.50 2.44 20.58
CA THR A 199 -0.21 2.78 21.99
C THR A 199 1.27 3.13 22.12
N TRP A 200 1.66 3.79 23.21
CA TRP A 200 3.07 4.09 23.45
C TRP A 200 3.96 2.83 23.52
N LEU A 201 3.41 1.70 23.99
CA LEU A 201 4.11 0.41 24.04
C LEU A 201 4.09 -0.33 22.69
N ARG A 202 3.06 -0.11 21.87
CA ARG A 202 2.91 -0.70 20.53
C ARG A 202 2.55 0.41 19.54
N PRO A 203 3.54 1.24 19.15
CA PRO A 203 3.29 2.33 18.24
C PRO A 203 3.05 1.79 16.83
N ILE A 204 2.11 2.39 16.10
CA ILE A 204 1.89 2.14 14.67
C ILE A 204 2.41 3.38 13.92
N VAL A 205 3.48 3.22 13.15
CA VAL A 205 4.14 4.29 12.42
C VAL A 205 3.98 4.02 10.93
N ASN A 206 3.34 4.93 10.18
CA ASN A 206 3.06 4.78 8.75
C ASN A 206 2.34 3.46 8.37
N GLY A 207 1.54 2.92 9.29
CA GLY A 207 0.84 1.64 9.09
C GLY A 207 1.67 0.40 9.43
N GLU A 208 2.94 0.55 9.81
CA GLU A 208 3.78 -0.54 10.31
C GLU A 208 3.76 -0.58 11.85
N GLU A 209 3.71 -1.79 12.40
CA GLU A 209 3.78 -2.01 13.85
C GLU A 209 5.22 -1.89 14.33
N GLY A 210 5.51 -0.88 15.15
CA GLY A 210 6.84 -0.65 15.71
C GLY A 210 7.32 -1.77 16.64
N TYR A 211 6.40 -2.55 17.22
CA TYR A 211 6.73 -3.72 18.05
C TYR A 211 7.53 -4.77 17.26
N LYS A 212 7.33 -4.86 15.94
CA LYS A 212 8.12 -5.71 15.03
C LYS A 212 9.62 -5.51 15.19
N TYR A 213 10.06 -4.26 15.34
CA TYR A 213 11.49 -3.95 15.47
C TYR A 213 12.06 -4.47 16.79
N ILE A 214 11.25 -4.51 17.85
CA ILE A 214 11.65 -5.01 19.18
C ILE A 214 11.85 -6.52 19.11
N VAL A 215 10.89 -7.23 18.52
CA VAL A 215 10.95 -8.69 18.38
C VAL A 215 12.07 -9.12 17.43
N SER A 216 12.25 -8.39 16.32
CA SER A 216 13.31 -8.70 15.34
C SER A 216 14.70 -8.21 15.75
N GLY A 217 14.84 -7.44 16.83
CA GLY A 217 16.12 -6.88 17.26
C GLY A 217 16.74 -5.92 16.23
N HIS A 218 15.91 -5.13 15.54
CA HIS A 218 16.36 -4.30 14.43
C HIS A 218 17.43 -3.29 14.89
N PRO A 219 18.53 -3.06 14.13
CA PRO A 219 19.62 -2.16 14.51
C PRO A 219 19.23 -0.68 14.70
N ILE A 220 18.00 -0.31 14.30
CA ILE A 220 17.43 1.02 14.55
C ILE A 220 17.12 1.22 16.04
N LEU A 221 16.85 0.14 16.77
CA LEU A 221 16.60 0.18 18.20
C LEU A 221 17.92 0.35 18.97
N LYS A 222 18.31 1.60 19.18
CA LYS A 222 19.37 1.94 20.13
C LYS A 222 18.82 1.83 21.54
N ARG A 223 19.61 1.27 22.47
CA ARG A 223 19.25 1.27 23.90
C ARG A 223 18.97 2.72 24.33
N ALA A 224 17.79 2.95 24.89
CA ALA A 224 17.43 4.26 25.39
C ALA A 224 18.37 4.65 26.54
N ASN A 225 18.99 5.83 26.47
CA ASN A 225 19.78 6.35 27.56
C ASN A 225 18.83 6.89 28.65
N ILE A 226 18.61 6.08 29.69
CA ILE A 226 17.65 6.36 30.77
C ILE A 226 17.91 7.73 31.42
N ARG A 227 19.17 8.18 31.51
CA ARG A 227 19.50 9.50 32.06
C ARG A 227 18.95 10.64 31.20
N ILE A 228 19.01 10.52 29.87
CA ILE A 228 18.51 11.54 28.94
C ILE A 228 16.98 11.57 29.00
N VAL A 229 16.34 10.40 28.95
CA VAL A 229 14.87 10.28 29.04
C VAL A 229 14.37 10.82 30.38
N GLY A 230 15.03 10.46 31.49
CA GLY A 230 14.71 10.97 32.83
C GLY A 230 14.78 12.49 32.91
N LYS A 231 15.87 13.09 32.40
CA LYS A 231 16.00 14.57 32.32
C LYS A 231 14.86 15.21 31.51
N LEU A 232 14.49 14.61 30.38
CA LEU A 232 13.41 15.12 29.52
C LEU A 232 12.06 15.07 30.25
N VAL A 233 11.74 13.96 30.91
CA VAL A 233 10.49 13.78 31.67
C VAL A 233 10.44 14.74 32.86
N CYS A 234 11.52 14.84 33.64
CA CYS A 234 11.60 15.79 34.77
C CYS A 234 11.39 17.23 34.29
N ARG A 235 11.99 17.62 33.17
CA ARG A 235 11.80 18.95 32.57
C ARG A 235 10.35 19.18 32.15
N SER A 236 9.73 18.21 31.46
CA SER A 236 8.33 18.32 31.04
C SER A 236 7.36 18.42 32.23
N ILE A 237 7.58 17.64 33.29
CA ILE A 237 6.79 17.72 34.52
C ILE A 237 6.94 19.10 35.17
N ARG A 238 8.18 19.61 35.28
CA ARG A 238 8.46 20.93 35.84
C ARG A 238 7.76 22.03 35.04
N GLU A 239 7.85 22.00 33.72
CA GLU A 239 7.16 22.95 32.84
C GLU A 239 5.64 22.92 33.00
N ARG A 240 5.01 21.73 33.12
CA ARG A 240 3.56 21.63 33.37
C ARG A 240 3.18 22.22 34.73
N LYS A 241 3.95 21.95 35.79
CA LYS A 241 3.69 22.51 37.12
C LYS A 241 3.77 24.04 37.11
N MET A 242 4.80 24.61 36.48
CA MET A 242 4.96 26.06 36.37
C MET A 242 3.78 26.71 35.60
N ARG A 243 3.28 26.06 34.53
CA ARG A 243 2.13 26.54 33.76
C ARG A 243 0.80 26.47 34.53
N HIS A 244 0.65 25.52 35.45
CA HIS A 244 -0.51 25.46 36.34
C HIS A 244 -0.46 26.59 37.37
N LEU A 245 0.68 26.76 38.02
CA LEU A 245 0.91 27.86 38.98
C LEU A 245 0.71 29.24 38.36
N SER A 246 1.18 29.47 37.13
CA SER A 246 0.98 30.75 36.44
C SER A 246 -0.48 31.04 36.09
N LYS A 247 -1.34 30.02 35.99
CA LYS A 247 -2.78 30.16 35.72
C LYS A 247 -3.63 30.34 36.97
N GLU A 248 -3.10 30.04 38.15
CA GLU A 248 -3.78 30.24 39.44
C GLU A 248 -3.51 31.65 40.02
N VAL A 249 -2.58 32.39 39.42
CA VAL A 249 -2.16 33.74 39.84
C VAL A 249 -2.79 34.84 38.95
N GLU A 250 -3.47 34.47 37.87
CA GLU A 250 -4.38 35.33 37.08
C GLU A 250 -5.82 35.15 37.55
#